data_AF-A0A656JSG4-F1
#
_entry.id   AF-A0A656JSG4-F1
#
_cell.length_a   1.000
_cell.length_b   1.000
_cell.length_c   1.000
_cell.angle_alpha   90.00
_cell.angle_beta   90.00
_cell.angle_gamma   90.00
#
_symmetry.space_group_name_H-M   'P 1'
#
loop_
_entity.id
_entity.type
_entity.pdbx_description
1 polymer ?
#
loop_
_entity_poly.entity_id
_entity_poly.type
_entity_poly.pdbx_seq_one_letter_code
_entity_poly.pdbx_strand_id
1 'polypeptide(L)'
;MNSIFLRIYGGMLGVLVLVALLGVLALHVLNQERGEQYRERLAHGTFTVLADNLLSLDAIERRRALAVWERLMGIPLSLQSVEQAHLDSGARGRLARGQVVVEQMG
;
A
#
# COMPACT_ATOMS: atom_id res chain seq x y z
N MET A 1 24.03 35.75 39.77
CA MET A 1 23.46 34.42 40.12
C MET A 1 22.49 33.85 39.06
N ASN A 2 22.49 34.31 37.79
CA ASN A 2 21.50 33.88 36.76
C ASN A 2 22.04 33.00 35.62
N SER A 3 23.35 32.81 35.50
CA SER A 3 23.94 32.07 34.37
C SER A 3 23.86 30.54 34.53
N ILE A 4 23.96 30.04 35.77
CA ILE A 4 23.99 28.59 36.03
C ILE A 4 22.61 27.96 35.86
N PHE A 5 21.57 28.58 36.44
CA PHE A 5 20.20 28.10 36.29
C PHE A 5 19.73 28.14 34.82
N LEU A 6 20.01 29.23 34.10
CA LEU A 6 19.66 29.33 32.68
C LEU A 6 20.33 28.24 31.84
N ARG A 7 21.58 27.87 32.17
CA ARG A 7 22.31 26.82 31.46
C ARG A 7 21.79 25.42 31.78
N ILE A 8 21.43 25.15 33.03
CA ILE A 8 20.89 23.84 33.44
C ILE A 8 19.47 23.65 32.90
N TYR A 9 18.58 24.62 33.12
CA TYR A 9 17.21 24.54 32.61
C TYR A 9 17.15 24.67 31.09
N GLY A 10 17.98 25.50 30.48
CA GLY A 10 18.09 25.61 29.02
C GLY A 10 18.66 24.33 28.39
N GLY A 11 19.64 23.70 29.03
CA GLY A 11 20.16 22.40 28.61
C GLY A 11 19.11 21.30 28.70
N MET A 12 18.37 21.24 29.81
CA MET A 12 17.26 20.30 29.99
C MET A 12 16.16 20.52 28.96
N LEU A 13 15.76 21.77 28.72
CA LEU A 13 14.79 22.13 27.69
C LEU A 13 15.28 21.71 26.29
N GLY A 14 16.56 21.96 26.00
CA GLY A 14 17.18 21.58 24.72
C GLY A 14 17.15 20.07 24.49
N VAL A 15 17.44 19.27 25.52
CA VAL A 15 17.35 17.80 25.44
C VAL A 15 15.90 17.35 25.21
N LEU A 16 14.93 17.95 25.91
CA LEU A 16 13.51 17.61 25.72
C LEU A 16 13.04 17.93 24.30
N VAL A 17 13.40 19.08 23.75
CA VAL A 17 13.09 19.45 22.37
C VAL A 17 13.76 18.51 21.39
N LEU A 18 15.04 18.16 21.61
CA LEU A 18 15.76 17.22 20.76
C LEU A 18 15.08 15.84 20.74
N VAL A 19 14.70 15.31 21.91
CA VAL A 19 13.99 14.03 22.01
C VAL A 19 12.64 14.09 21.30
N ALA A 20 11.89 15.19 21.46
CA ALA A 20 10.62 15.38 20.76
C ALA A 20 10.80 15.41 19.24
N LEU A 21 11.81 16.13 18.73
CA LEU A 21 12.13 16.18 17.31
C LEU A 21 12.53 14.81 16.76
N LEU A 22 13.36 14.06 17.48
CA LEU A 22 13.73 12.69 17.11
C LEU A 22 12.53 11.75 17.10
N GLY A 23 11.62 11.89 18.07
CA GLY A 23 10.37 11.15 18.10
C GLY A 23 9.47 11.45 16.90
N VAL A 24 9.30 12.73 16.55
CA VAL A 24 8.54 13.15 15.36
C VAL A 24 9.18 12.61 14.08
N LEU A 25 10.51 12.68 13.97
CA LEU A 25 11.24 12.18 12.80
C LEU A 25 11.11 10.65 12.66
N ALA A 26 11.24 9.91 13.76
CA ALA A 26 11.02 8.47 13.78
C ALA A 26 9.58 8.10 13.38
N LEU A 27 8.59 8.83 13.88
CA LEU A 27 7.19 8.64 13.47
C LEU A 27 6.99 8.99 12.00
N HIS A 28 7.64 10.02 11.48
CA HIS A 28 7.55 10.41 10.08
C HIS A 28 8.09 9.32 9.16
N VAL A 29 9.29 8.80 9.44
CA VAL A 29 9.91 7.70 8.69
C VAL A 29 9.05 6.44 8.77
N LEU A 30 8.57 6.09 9.97
CA LEU A 30 7.71 4.91 10.14
C LEU A 30 6.35 5.05 9.44
N ASN A 31 5.82 6.27 9.36
CA ASN A 31 4.56 6.54 8.67
C ASN A 31 4.69 6.54 7.15
N GLN A 32 5.84 6.92 6.59
CA GLN A 32 6.09 6.79 5.14
C GLN A 32 5.97 5.33 4.69
N GLU A 33 6.57 4.40 5.43
CA GLU A 33 6.45 2.95 5.17
C GLU A 33 5.01 2.43 5.33
N ARG A 34 4.24 2.98 6.28
CA ARG A 34 2.86 2.53 6.54
C ARG A 34 1.84 3.07 5.54
N GLY A 35 2.05 4.28 5.02
CA GLY A 35 1.13 4.94 4.09
C GLY A 35 1.00 4.20 2.77
N GLU A 36 2.12 3.70 2.23
CA GLU A 36 2.11 2.92 0.99
C GLU A 36 1.51 1.52 1.20
N GLN A 37 1.87 0.85 2.30
CA GLN A 37 1.36 -0.50 2.61
C GLN A 37 -0.13 -0.54 3.01
N TYR A 38 -0.72 0.56 3.48
CA TYR A 38 -2.14 0.61 3.83
C TYR A 38 -3.04 0.73 2.58
N ARG A 39 -2.57 1.46 1.57
CA ARG A 39 -3.27 1.59 0.27
C ARG A 39 -3.23 0.28 -0.51
N GLU A 40 -2.10 -0.43 -0.49
CA GLU A 40 -2.02 -1.78 -1.06
C GLU A 40 -2.97 -2.74 -0.31
N ARG A 41 -2.94 -2.79 1.03
CA ARG A 41 -3.77 -3.73 1.81
C ARG A 41 -5.27 -3.58 1.61
N LEU A 42 -5.78 -2.36 1.43
CA LEU A 42 -7.23 -2.14 1.25
C LEU A 42 -7.75 -2.63 -0.11
N ALA A 43 -6.94 -2.53 -1.17
CA ALA A 43 -7.30 -3.11 -2.48
C ALA A 43 -7.01 -4.62 -2.53
N HIS A 44 -5.93 -5.06 -1.89
CA HIS A 44 -5.46 -6.45 -1.97
C HIS A 44 -6.48 -7.46 -1.45
N GLY A 45 -7.15 -7.20 -0.33
CA GLY A 45 -8.07 -8.17 0.27
C GLY A 45 -9.20 -8.58 -0.67
N THR A 46 -9.92 -7.60 -1.22
CA THR A 46 -11.11 -7.86 -2.05
C THR A 46 -10.74 -8.42 -3.43
N PHE A 47 -9.72 -7.86 -4.10
CA PHE A 47 -9.35 -8.32 -5.44
C PHE A 47 -8.70 -9.71 -5.42
N THR A 48 -8.00 -10.10 -4.35
CA THR A 48 -7.48 -11.48 -4.21
C THR A 48 -8.63 -12.48 -4.16
N VAL A 49 -9.66 -12.21 -3.34
CA VAL A 49 -10.82 -13.09 -3.21
C VAL A 49 -11.62 -13.17 -4.51
N LEU A 50 -11.79 -12.04 -5.21
CA LEU A 50 -12.45 -12.02 -6.52
C LEU A 50 -11.67 -12.82 -7.57
N ALA A 51 -10.34 -12.68 -7.61
CA ALA A 51 -9.47 -13.42 -8.51
C ALA A 51 -9.52 -14.93 -8.25
N ASP A 52 -9.49 -15.32 -6.97
CA ASP A 52 -9.56 -16.74 -6.58
C ASP A 52 -10.93 -17.34 -6.94
N ASN A 53 -12.02 -16.60 -6.77
CA ASN A 53 -13.35 -17.03 -7.21
C ASN A 53 -13.40 -17.26 -8.73
N LEU A 54 -12.77 -16.39 -9.53
CA LEU A 54 -12.69 -16.55 -10.99
C LEU A 54 -11.93 -17.82 -11.41
N LEU A 55 -10.95 -18.30 -10.64
CA LEU A 55 -10.21 -19.53 -10.96
C LEU A 55 -11.11 -20.78 -10.96
N SER A 56 -12.13 -20.79 -10.10
CA SER A 56 -13.07 -21.90 -9.98
C SER A 56 -14.12 -21.98 -11.10
N LEU A 57 -14.24 -20.91 -11.90
CA LEU A 57 -15.23 -20.78 -12.98
C LEU A 57 -14.66 -21.18 -14.34
N ASP A 58 -15.52 -21.78 -15.17
CA ASP A 58 -15.20 -22.06 -16.57
C ASP A 58 -15.09 -20.76 -17.41
N ALA A 59 -14.47 -20.81 -18.58
CA ALA A 59 -14.14 -19.63 -19.37
C ALA A 59 -15.35 -18.73 -19.71
N ILE A 60 -16.52 -19.34 -19.95
CA ILE A 60 -17.77 -18.62 -20.24
C ILE A 60 -18.32 -17.96 -18.97
N GLU A 61 -18.35 -18.71 -17.86
CA GLU A 61 -18.84 -18.25 -16.57
C GLU A 61 -17.97 -17.13 -16.01
N ARG A 62 -16.65 -17.26 -16.14
CA ARG A 62 -15.66 -16.24 -15.74
C ARG A 62 -15.91 -14.91 -16.41
N ARG A 63 -16.16 -14.92 -17.73
CA ARG A 63 -16.42 -13.70 -18.50
C ARG A 63 -17.78 -13.07 -18.14
N ARG A 64 -18.79 -13.89 -17.86
CA ARG A 64 -20.10 -13.42 -17.39
C ARG A 64 -20.01 -12.81 -15.98
N ALA A 65 -19.32 -13.47 -15.06
CA ALA A 65 -19.10 -12.97 -13.70
C ALA A 65 -18.38 -11.62 -13.72
N LEU A 66 -17.33 -11.50 -14.53
CA LEU A 66 -16.58 -10.25 -14.70
C LEU A 66 -17.47 -9.08 -15.17
N ALA A 67 -18.33 -9.32 -16.16
CA ALA A 67 -19.25 -8.29 -16.66
C ALA A 67 -20.29 -7.84 -15.61
N VAL A 68 -20.77 -8.77 -14.78
CA VAL A 68 -21.66 -8.44 -13.66
C VAL A 68 -20.93 -7.61 -12.62
N TRP A 69 -19.70 -7.98 -12.29
CA TRP A 69 -18.88 -7.27 -11.30
C TRP A 69 -18.45 -5.89 -11.75
N GLU A 70 -18.10 -5.72 -13.04
CA GLU A 70 -17.82 -4.41 -13.65
C GLU A 70 -19.02 -3.46 -13.47
N ARG A 71 -20.22 -3.97 -13.77
CA ARG A 71 -21.46 -3.20 -13.60
C ARG A 71 -21.77 -2.87 -12.14
N LEU A 72 -21.45 -3.78 -11.21
CA LEU A 72 -21.72 -3.61 -9.77
C LEU A 72 -20.72 -2.64 -9.12
N MET A 73 -19.43 -2.75 -9.47
CA MET A 73 -18.36 -1.95 -8.88
C MET A 73 -18.19 -0.60 -9.59
N GLY A 74 -18.73 -0.43 -10.80
CA GLY A 74 -18.63 0.82 -11.57
C GLY A 74 -17.21 1.14 -12.02
N ILE A 75 -16.32 0.15 -12.05
CA ILE A 75 -14.94 0.26 -12.53
C ILE A 75 -14.72 -0.73 -13.68
N PRO A 76 -13.94 -0.36 -14.71
CA PRO A 76 -13.66 -1.26 -15.83
C PRO A 76 -12.84 -2.46 -15.34
N LEU A 77 -13.29 -3.67 -15.67
CA LEU A 77 -12.58 -4.91 -15.36
C LEU A 77 -12.24 -5.64 -16.65
N SER A 78 -11.00 -6.10 -16.78
CA SER A 78 -10.57 -6.90 -17.93
C SER A 78 -9.77 -8.11 -17.49
N LEU A 79 -9.94 -9.21 -18.24
CA LEU A 79 -9.14 -10.42 -18.07
C LEU A 79 -8.11 -10.48 -19.20
N GLN A 80 -6.84 -10.44 -18.85
CA GLN A 80 -5.72 -10.45 -19.80
C GLN A 80 -4.69 -11.48 -19.37
N SER A 81 -3.87 -11.95 -20.31
CA SER A 81 -2.71 -12.78 -19.96
C SER A 81 -1.60 -11.91 -19.36
N VAL A 82 -0.71 -12.52 -18.58
CA VAL A 82 0.40 -11.80 -17.91
C VAL A 82 1.31 -11.11 -18.94
N GLU A 83 1.44 -11.70 -20.12
CA GLU A 83 2.22 -11.16 -21.24
C GLU A 83 1.58 -9.90 -21.84
N GLN A 84 0.24 -9.86 -21.89
CA GLN A 84 -0.51 -8.71 -22.40
C GLN A 84 -0.59 -7.56 -21.41
N ALA A 85 -0.42 -7.84 -20.11
CA ALA A 85 -0.49 -6.83 -19.05
C ALA A 85 0.74 -5.91 -18.98
N HIS A 86 1.78 -6.11 -19.81
CA HIS A 86 2.98 -5.26 -19.90
C HIS A 86 3.64 -4.94 -18.54
N LEU A 87 3.55 -5.87 -17.59
CA LEU A 87 4.01 -5.68 -16.22
C LEU A 87 5.54 -5.58 -16.16
N ASP A 88 6.06 -4.72 -15.28
CA ASP A 88 7.49 -4.70 -14.98
C ASP A 88 7.95 -6.03 -14.34
N SER A 89 9.25 -6.31 -14.42
CA SER A 89 9.92 -7.46 -13.82
C SER A 89 9.59 -7.65 -12.33
N GLY A 90 9.53 -6.57 -11.54
CA GLY A 90 9.17 -6.62 -10.12
C GLY A 90 7.70 -7.02 -9.91
N ALA A 91 6.80 -6.44 -10.69
CA ALA A 91 5.37 -6.74 -10.68
C ALA A 91 5.10 -8.21 -11.08
N ARG A 92 5.74 -8.69 -12.16
CA ARG A 92 5.65 -10.09 -12.58
C ARG A 92 6.13 -11.06 -11.50
N GLY A 93 7.26 -10.76 -10.87
CA GLY A 93 7.78 -11.59 -9.79
C GLY A 93 6.84 -11.68 -8.59
N ARG A 94 6.13 -10.60 -8.27
CA ARG A 94 5.12 -10.58 -7.21
C ARG A 94 3.86 -11.35 -7.57
N LEU A 95 3.33 -11.14 -8.78
CA LEU A 95 2.18 -11.90 -9.30
C LEU A 95 2.45 -13.41 -9.34
N ALA A 96 3.65 -13.83 -9.76
CA ALA A 96 4.06 -15.22 -9.77
C ALA A 96 4.08 -15.86 -8.37
N ARG A 97 4.23 -15.06 -7.31
CA ARG A 97 4.13 -15.50 -5.90
C ARG A 97 2.70 -15.44 -5.34
N GLY A 98 1.70 -15.20 -6.18
CA GLY A 98 0.30 -15.04 -5.77
C GLY A 98 0.01 -13.71 -5.06
N GLN A 99 0.92 -12.72 -5.16
CA GLN A 99 0.72 -11.40 -4.59
C GLN A 99 -0.08 -10.54 -5.57
N VAL A 100 -0.98 -9.70 -5.05
CA VAL A 100 -1.67 -8.69 -5.85
C VAL A 100 -0.72 -7.52 -6.13
N VAL A 101 -0.82 -6.96 -7.33
CA VAL A 101 -0.03 -5.82 -7.75
C VAL A 101 -0.95 -4.64 -8.04
N VAL A 102 -0.64 -3.49 -7.46
CA VAL A 102 -1.28 -2.21 -7.78
C VAL A 102 -0.25 -1.35 -8.48
N GLU A 103 -0.61 -0.84 -9.66
CA GLU A 103 0.22 0.06 -10.44
C GLU A 103 -0.57 1.36 -10.64
N GLN A 104 0.05 2.51 -10.35
CA GLN A 104 -0.55 3.79 -10.72
C GLN A 104 -0.29 4.00 -12.20
N MET A 105 -1.33 3.87 -13.02
CA MET A 105 -1.27 4.36 -14.40
C MET A 105 -1.23 5.90 -14.33
N GLY A 106 -0.05 6.46 -14.60
CA GLY A 106 0.19 7.90 -14.68
C GLY A 106 -0.33 8.52 -15.96
#